data_AF-A0A3D1Q9Y8-F1
#
_entry.id   AF-A0A3D1Q9Y8-F1
#
_cell.length_a   1.000
_cell.length_b   1.000
_cell.length_c   1.000
_cell.angle_alpha   90.00
_cell.angle_beta   90.00
_cell.angle_gamma   90.00
#
_symmetry.space_group_name_H-M   'P 1'
#
loop_
_entity.id
_entity.type
_entity.pdbx_description
1 polymer ?
#
loop_
_entity_poly.entity_id
_entity_poly.type
_entity_poly.pdbx_seq_one_letter_code
_entity_poly.pdbx_strand_id
1 'polypeptide(L)'
;MLLIFLLAVGNLRGIRESSRIFSLPTYAFILSIVVLVAAGIIKYLTGGMPVLPPAEAIPATPGIQAVTMFLIIRAFASGCSALTGVEAISNAVPNFKAPAAKQAKTVYALLALAIIVCFGGVAVLANLYQIVPDPRQTVITQLTLSIFGPGLMLYIMAATTGLILALAANTAYSGFPTLLSVIA
;
A
#
# COMPACT_ATOMS: atom_id res chain seq x y z
N MET A 1 -11.95 -0.68 17.11
CA MET A 1 -11.91 0.20 18.32
C MET A 1 -10.90 -0.26 19.36
N LEU A 2 -10.90 -1.54 19.76
CA LEU A 2 -9.97 -2.05 20.77
C LEU A 2 -8.48 -1.83 20.43
N LEU A 3 -8.10 -2.03 19.15
CA LEU A 3 -6.75 -1.76 18.67
C LEU A 3 -6.35 -0.27 18.77
N ILE A 4 -7.29 0.64 18.52
CA ILE A 4 -7.08 2.09 18.64
C ILE A 4 -6.86 2.47 20.12
N PHE A 5 -7.67 1.89 21.02
CA PHE A 5 -7.52 2.10 22.45
C PHE A 5 -6.16 1.60 22.98
N LEU A 6 -5.73 0.41 22.55
CA LEU A 6 -4.42 -0.13 22.90
C LEU A 6 -3.27 0.73 22.35
N LEU A 7 -3.37 1.21 21.11
CA LEU A 7 -2.39 2.14 20.53
C LEU A 7 -2.32 3.46 21.30
N ALA A 8 -3.46 4.00 21.74
CA ALA A 8 -3.52 5.23 22.53
C ALA A 8 -2.82 5.06 23.90
N VAL A 9 -3.15 3.99 24.63
CA VAL A 9 -2.51 3.68 25.93
C VAL A 9 -1.01 3.41 25.77
N GLY A 10 -0.61 2.70 24.71
CA GLY A 10 0.79 2.44 24.39
C GLY A 10 1.58 3.72 24.11
N ASN A 11 1.05 4.61 23.28
CA ASN A 11 1.70 5.89 22.98
C ASN A 11 1.78 6.81 24.22
N LEU A 12 0.75 6.81 25.09
CA LEU A 12 0.77 7.56 26.36
C LEU A 12 1.76 7.03 27.39
N ARG A 13 2.03 5.72 27.39
CA ARG A 13 3.06 5.11 28.26
C ARG A 13 4.49 5.34 27.79
N GLY A 14 4.68 6.03 26.66
CA GLY A 14 6.00 6.37 26.15
C GLY A 14 6.79 5.13 25.76
N ILE A 15 6.25 4.29 24.86
CA ILE A 15 7.02 3.22 24.21
C ILE A 15 8.01 3.89 23.25
N ARG A 16 9.06 4.47 23.83
CA ARG A 16 10.12 5.19 23.15
C ARG A 16 11.27 4.23 22.95
N GLU A 17 11.08 3.14 22.21
CA GLU A 17 12.24 2.36 21.77
C GLU A 17 12.00 1.46 20.54
N SER A 18 13.05 1.46 19.71
CA SER A 18 13.35 0.55 18.61
C SER A 18 12.73 0.83 17.23
N SER A 19 13.15 1.94 16.61
CA SER A 19 13.07 2.18 15.16
C SER A 19 13.46 0.95 14.29
N ARG A 20 14.31 0.05 14.82
CA ARG A 20 14.75 -1.17 14.15
C ARG A 20 13.73 -2.32 14.20
N ILE A 21 12.98 -2.45 15.30
CA ILE A 21 11.90 -3.45 15.40
C ILE A 21 10.70 -3.01 14.55
N PHE A 22 10.44 -1.70 14.47
CA PHE A 22 9.35 -1.15 13.67
C PHE A 22 9.59 -1.15 12.15
N SER A 23 10.83 -1.30 11.67
CA SER A 23 11.14 -1.35 10.23
C SER A 23 11.02 -2.76 9.63
N LEU A 24 11.12 -3.81 10.45
CA LEU A 24 11.06 -5.19 10.00
C LEU A 24 9.74 -5.54 9.28
N PRO A 25 8.55 -5.18 9.78
CA PRO A 25 7.29 -5.43 9.07
C PRO A 25 7.21 -4.71 7.72
N THR A 26 7.79 -3.51 7.63
CA THR A 26 7.83 -2.73 6.39
C THR A 26 8.62 -3.45 5.30
N TYR A 27 9.83 -3.91 5.62
CA TYR A 27 10.64 -4.67 4.66
C TYR A 27 9.99 -6.01 4.29
N ALA A 28 9.39 -6.71 5.26
CA ALA A 28 8.71 -7.97 5.01
C ALA A 28 7.53 -7.80 4.03
N PHE A 29 6.74 -6.74 4.17
CA PHE A 29 5.65 -6.43 3.23
C PHE A 29 6.17 -6.08 1.84
N ILE A 30 7.16 -5.20 1.72
CA ILE A 30 7.74 -4.81 0.42
C ILE A 30 8.25 -6.06 -0.30
N LEU A 31 9.00 -6.91 0.41
CA LEU A 31 9.50 -8.17 -0.14
C LEU A 31 8.35 -9.08 -0.58
N SER A 32 7.33 -9.23 0.25
CA SER A 32 6.15 -10.06 -0.07
C SER A 32 5.46 -9.56 -1.34
N ILE A 33 5.26 -8.24 -1.48
CA ILE A 33 4.62 -7.64 -2.66
C ILE A 33 5.49 -7.83 -3.90
N VAL A 34 6.80 -7.62 -3.80
CA VAL A 34 7.73 -7.86 -4.92
C VAL A 34 7.67 -9.32 -5.37
N VAL A 35 7.64 -10.27 -4.43
CA VAL A 35 7.47 -11.70 -4.73
C VAL A 35 6.12 -11.98 -5.40
N LEU A 36 5.03 -11.38 -4.91
CA LEU A 36 3.70 -11.49 -5.51
C LEU A 36 3.70 -10.98 -6.96
N VAL A 37 4.29 -9.81 -7.20
CA VAL A 37 4.38 -9.19 -8.52
C VAL A 37 5.21 -10.06 -9.46
N ALA A 38 6.40 -10.48 -9.04
CA ALA A 38 7.26 -11.33 -9.86
C ALA A 38 6.60 -12.68 -10.20
N ALA A 39 6.06 -13.37 -9.19
CA ALA A 39 5.37 -14.65 -9.39
C ALA A 39 4.11 -14.50 -10.26
N GLY A 40 3.34 -13.42 -10.07
CA GLY A 40 2.15 -13.13 -10.85
C GLY A 40 2.47 -12.90 -12.33
N ILE A 41 3.55 -12.17 -12.63
CA ILE A 41 4.02 -11.93 -14.00
C ILE A 41 4.54 -13.24 -14.62
N ILE A 42 5.36 -14.02 -13.90
CA ILE A 42 5.87 -15.30 -14.40
C ILE A 42 4.70 -16.26 -14.70
N LYS A 43 3.71 -16.34 -13.80
CA LYS A 43 2.54 -17.20 -13.97
C LYS A 43 1.65 -16.74 -15.14
N TYR A 44 1.55 -15.43 -15.36
CA TYR A 44 0.89 -14.85 -16.52
C TYR A 44 1.59 -15.28 -17.83
N LEU A 45 2.91 -15.12 -17.90
CA LEU A 45 3.71 -15.45 -19.08
C LEU A 45 3.77 -16.95 -19.39
N THR A 46 3.67 -17.79 -18.37
CA THR A 46 3.66 -19.26 -18.52
C THR A 46 2.26 -19.84 -18.79
N GLY A 47 1.24 -18.99 -18.92
CA GLY A 47 -0.13 -19.41 -19.25
C GLY A 47 -0.88 -20.06 -18.08
N GLY A 48 -0.37 -19.98 -16.86
CA GLY A 48 -0.98 -20.58 -15.66
C GLY A 48 -2.19 -19.81 -15.11
N MET A 49 -2.82 -18.95 -15.91
CA MET A 49 -3.93 -18.12 -15.44
C MET A 49 -5.22 -18.94 -15.25
N PRO A 50 -5.98 -18.70 -14.17
CA PRO A 50 -7.38 -19.09 -14.14
C PRO A 50 -8.10 -18.39 -15.31
N VAL A 51 -8.74 -19.18 -16.19
CA VAL A 51 -9.56 -18.63 -17.27
C VAL A 51 -10.76 -17.95 -16.61
N LEU A 52 -10.73 -16.62 -16.51
CA LEU A 52 -11.89 -15.85 -16.10
C LEU A 52 -12.90 -15.82 -17.26
N PRO A 53 -14.21 -15.94 -16.97
CA PRO A 53 -15.24 -15.72 -17.96
C PRO A 53 -15.02 -14.35 -18.62
N PRO A 54 -15.19 -14.23 -19.95
CA PRO A 54 -15.10 -12.94 -20.63
C PRO A 54 -16.00 -11.93 -19.91
N ALA A 55 -15.44 -10.78 -19.54
CA ALA A 55 -16.26 -9.67 -19.07
C ALA A 55 -17.28 -9.34 -20.17
N GLU A 56 -18.57 -9.38 -19.86
CA GLU A 56 -19.61 -8.97 -20.80
C GLU A 56 -19.34 -7.52 -21.21
N ALA A 57 -19.11 -7.31 -22.51
CA ALA A 57 -18.89 -5.98 -23.05
C ALA A 57 -20.18 -5.18 -22.86
N ILE A 58 -20.16 -4.19 -21.96
CA ILE A 58 -21.26 -3.25 -21.81
C ILE A 58 -21.33 -2.42 -23.10
N PRO A 59 -22.41 -2.49 -23.88
CA PRO A 59 -22.51 -1.73 -25.12
C PRO A 59 -22.41 -0.23 -24.82
N ALA A 60 -21.57 0.47 -25.59
CA ALA A 60 -21.36 1.90 -25.45
C ALA A 60 -22.60 2.67 -25.93
N THR A 61 -23.52 2.97 -25.01
CA THR A 61 -24.70 3.79 -25.28
C THR A 61 -24.30 5.27 -25.44
N PRO A 62 -24.86 6.01 -26.42
CA PRO A 62 -24.63 7.46 -26.54
C PRO A 62 -25.08 8.17 -25.25
N GLY A 63 -24.21 9.01 -24.66
CA GLY A 63 -24.43 9.71 -23.39
C GLY A 63 -23.50 9.29 -22.24
N ILE A 64 -22.74 8.20 -22.40
CA ILE A 64 -21.81 7.70 -21.37
C ILE A 64 -20.50 8.54 -21.31
N GLN A 65 -20.15 9.33 -22.33
CA GLN A 65 -18.86 10.04 -22.40
C GLN A 65 -18.56 10.98 -21.22
N ALA A 66 -19.54 11.78 -20.79
CA ALA A 66 -19.39 12.65 -19.61
C ALA A 66 -19.24 11.84 -18.32
N VAL A 67 -19.97 10.72 -18.21
CA VAL A 67 -19.87 9.77 -17.09
C VAL A 67 -18.50 9.09 -17.09
N THR A 68 -17.96 8.70 -18.25
CA THR A 68 -16.62 8.11 -18.38
C THR A 68 -15.53 9.08 -17.94
N MET A 69 -15.55 10.33 -18.39
CA MET A 69 -14.54 11.32 -18.01
C MET A 69 -14.59 11.62 -16.50
N PHE A 70 -15.80 11.77 -15.95
CA PHE A 70 -16.00 11.95 -14.52
C PHE A 70 -15.49 10.74 -13.72
N LEU A 71 -15.78 9.51 -14.16
CA LEU A 71 -15.31 8.29 -13.50
C LEU A 71 -13.78 8.15 -13.56
N ILE A 72 -13.14 8.53 -14.67
CA ILE A 72 -11.66 8.53 -14.78
C ILE A 72 -11.06 9.50 -13.78
N ILE A 73 -11.56 10.74 -13.70
CA ILE A 73 -11.06 11.75 -12.76
C ILE A 73 -11.31 11.31 -11.31
N ARG A 74 -12.47 10.71 -11.02
CA ARG A 74 -12.79 10.17 -9.69
C ARG A 74 -11.88 8.99 -9.32
N ALA A 75 -11.61 8.08 -10.25
CA ALA A 75 -10.68 6.97 -10.05
C ALA A 75 -9.25 7.48 -9.83
N PHE A 76 -8.82 8.48 -10.60
CA PHE A 76 -7.54 9.15 -10.43
C PHE A 76 -7.42 9.82 -9.06
N ALA A 77 -8.41 10.62 -8.65
CA ALA A 77 -8.45 11.26 -7.34
C ALA A 77 -8.41 10.24 -6.19
N SER A 78 -9.14 9.13 -6.32
CA SER A 78 -9.06 8.00 -5.39
C SER A 78 -7.66 7.37 -5.36
N GLY A 79 -7.00 7.24 -6.51
CA GLY A 79 -5.64 6.70 -6.61
C GLY A 79 -4.58 7.62 -5.97
N CYS A 80 -4.72 8.94 -6.10
CA CYS A 80 -3.83 9.90 -5.45
C CYS A 80 -3.79 9.75 -3.92
N SER A 81 -4.86 9.23 -3.30
CA SER A 81 -4.85 8.94 -1.85
C SER A 81 -3.78 7.92 -1.45
N ALA A 82 -3.37 7.02 -2.34
CA ALA A 82 -2.31 6.06 -2.09
C ALA A 82 -0.92 6.71 -1.95
N LEU A 83 -0.76 7.95 -2.42
CA LEU A 83 0.47 8.74 -2.29
C LEU A 83 0.50 9.57 -1.00
N THR A 84 -0.55 9.53 -0.18
CA THR A 84 -0.54 10.18 1.13
C THR A 84 0.51 9.54 2.03
N GLY A 85 1.11 10.32 2.93
CA GLY A 85 2.18 9.85 3.82
C GLY A 85 3.60 10.09 3.30
N VAL A 86 3.80 10.53 2.05
CA VAL A 86 5.09 11.08 1.58
C VAL A 86 5.55 12.29 2.41
N GLU A 87 4.59 12.97 3.05
CA GLU A 87 4.79 14.11 3.95
C GLU A 87 5.49 13.72 5.26
N ALA A 88 5.38 12.45 5.68
CA ALA A 88 6.07 11.96 6.86
C ALA A 88 7.60 12.06 6.68
N ILE A 89 8.10 11.91 5.45
CA ILE A 89 9.53 12.06 5.15
C ILE A 89 9.94 13.55 5.16
N SER A 90 9.12 14.46 4.63
CA SER A 90 9.45 15.90 4.63
C SER A 90 9.52 16.44 6.05
N ASN A 91 8.61 16.01 6.92
CA ASN A 91 8.61 16.42 8.33
C ASN A 91 9.79 15.81 9.11
N ALA A 92 10.34 14.69 8.63
CA ALA A 92 11.49 14.03 9.23
C ALA A 92 12.85 14.54 8.71
N VAL A 93 12.90 15.46 7.73
CA VAL A 93 14.15 16.02 7.16
C VAL A 93 15.15 16.49 8.24
N PRO A 94 14.74 17.20 9.31
CA PRO A 94 15.66 17.62 10.38
C PRO A 94 16.33 16.46 11.13
N ASN A 95 15.73 15.27 11.12
CA ASN A 95 16.24 14.08 11.82
C ASN A 95 17.29 13.30 11.01
N PHE A 96 17.54 13.68 9.74
CA PHE A 96 18.53 13.02 8.91
C PHE A 96 19.97 13.43 9.27
N LYS A 97 20.90 12.48 9.17
CA LYS A 97 22.34 12.76 9.32
C LYS A 97 22.81 13.76 8.26
N ALA A 98 23.69 14.67 8.66
CA ALA A 98 24.30 15.63 7.73
C ALA A 98 25.09 14.89 6.62
N PRO A 99 24.98 15.32 5.34
CA PRO A 99 24.14 16.40 4.81
C PRO A 99 22.66 15.99 4.66
N ALA A 100 21.79 16.53 5.51
CA ALA A 100 20.39 16.09 5.69
C ALA A 100 19.58 16.18 4.39
N ALA A 101 19.71 17.28 3.63
CA ALA A 101 19.00 17.48 2.37
C ALA A 101 19.37 16.43 1.30
N LYS A 102 20.62 15.96 1.26
CA LYS A 102 21.04 14.93 0.29
C LYS A 102 20.47 13.58 0.68
N GLN A 103 20.53 13.23 1.96
CA GLN A 103 19.99 11.97 2.48
C GLN A 103 18.47 11.91 2.32
N ALA A 104 17.75 12.99 2.63
CA ALA A 104 16.31 13.07 2.44
C ALA A 104 15.91 12.87 0.96
N LYS A 105 16.63 13.49 0.01
CA LYS A 105 16.41 13.28 -1.43
C LYS A 105 16.59 11.82 -1.85
N THR A 106 17.63 11.16 -1.35
CA THR A 106 17.85 9.74 -1.63
C THR A 106 16.71 8.88 -1.10
N VAL A 107 16.25 9.13 0.14
CA VAL A 107 15.12 8.38 0.71
C VAL A 107 13.81 8.66 -0.03
N TYR A 108 13.57 9.90 -0.48
CA TYR A 108 12.44 10.22 -1.37
C TYR A 108 12.47 9.44 -2.68
N ALA A 109 13.63 9.35 -3.33
CA ALA A 109 13.79 8.60 -4.57
C ALA A 109 13.54 7.09 -4.35
N LEU A 110 14.03 6.54 -3.23
CA LEU A 110 13.78 5.15 -2.85
C LEU A 110 12.30 4.90 -2.54
N LEU A 111 11.62 5.82 -1.87
CA LEU A 111 10.18 5.73 -1.64
C LEU A 111 9.41 5.75 -2.96
N ALA A 112 9.73 6.68 -3.86
CA ALA A 112 9.10 6.76 -5.18
C ALA A 112 9.27 5.46 -5.97
N LEU A 113 10.49 4.91 -5.98
CA LEU A 113 10.78 3.61 -6.60
C LEU A 113 9.94 2.49 -5.96
N ALA A 114 9.89 2.42 -4.63
CA ALA A 114 9.13 1.40 -3.91
C ALA A 114 7.63 1.49 -4.23
N ILE A 115 7.06 2.69 -4.32
CA ILE A 115 5.66 2.91 -4.72
C ILE A 115 5.44 2.44 -6.15
N ILE A 116 6.30 2.84 -7.11
CA ILE A 116 6.18 2.44 -8.51
C ILE A 116 6.20 0.91 -8.65
N VAL A 117 7.13 0.24 -7.97
CA VAL A 117 7.24 -1.22 -8.03
C VAL A 117 6.07 -1.91 -7.34
N CYS A 118 5.72 -1.50 -6.12
CA CYS A 118 4.69 -2.18 -5.33
C CYS A 118 3.28 -1.86 -5.83
N PHE A 119 2.91 -0.57 -5.82
CA PHE A 119 1.57 -0.15 -6.23
C PHE A 119 1.36 -0.34 -7.73
N GLY A 120 2.34 0.05 -8.55
CA GLY A 120 2.28 -0.16 -10.00
C GLY A 120 2.24 -1.64 -10.37
N GLY A 121 3.06 -2.48 -9.73
CA GLY A 121 3.05 -3.93 -9.97
C GLY A 121 1.73 -4.59 -9.59
N VAL A 122 1.15 -4.23 -8.43
CA VAL A 122 -0.18 -4.71 -8.01
C VAL A 122 -1.27 -4.22 -8.96
N ALA A 123 -1.21 -2.97 -9.42
CA ALA A 123 -2.17 -2.42 -10.38
C ALA A 123 -2.12 -3.14 -11.74
N VAL A 124 -0.91 -3.42 -12.25
CA VAL A 124 -0.72 -4.22 -13.47
C VAL A 124 -1.27 -5.62 -13.29
N LEU A 125 -0.97 -6.30 -12.18
CA LEU A 125 -1.54 -7.62 -11.91
C LEU A 125 -3.06 -7.60 -11.78
N ALA A 126 -3.62 -6.61 -11.10
CA ALA A 126 -5.08 -6.48 -10.95
C ALA A 126 -5.77 -6.33 -12.32
N ASN A 127 -5.13 -5.63 -13.26
CA ASN A 127 -5.60 -5.53 -14.63
C ASN A 127 -5.43 -6.84 -15.41
N LEU A 128 -4.26 -7.49 -15.35
CA LEU A 128 -4.00 -8.74 -16.06
C LEU A 128 -4.90 -9.89 -15.59
N TYR A 129 -5.12 -9.99 -14.27
CA TYR A 129 -5.96 -11.01 -13.64
C TYR A 129 -7.43 -10.58 -13.54
N GLN A 130 -7.83 -9.47 -14.16
CA GLN A 130 -9.21 -8.95 -14.19
C GLN A 130 -9.91 -9.02 -12.83
N ILE A 131 -9.23 -8.56 -11.78
CA ILE A 131 -9.72 -8.66 -10.40
C ILE A 131 -10.94 -7.76 -10.22
N VAL A 132 -12.06 -8.37 -9.86
CA VAL A 132 -13.30 -7.66 -9.51
C VAL A 132 -13.31 -7.36 -8.01
N PRO A 133 -13.45 -6.09 -7.59
CA PRO A 133 -13.49 -5.74 -6.17
C PRO A 133 -14.57 -6.51 -5.40
N ASP A 134 -14.18 -7.20 -4.34
CA ASP A 134 -15.08 -7.92 -3.43
C ASP A 134 -15.09 -7.19 -2.08
N PRO A 135 -16.26 -6.78 -1.54
CA PRO A 135 -16.35 -6.17 -0.22
C PRO A 135 -15.75 -7.00 0.93
N ARG A 136 -15.61 -8.31 0.76
CA ARG A 136 -15.13 -9.25 1.77
C ARG A 136 -13.62 -9.45 1.74
N GLN A 137 -12.96 -9.12 0.64
CA GLN A 137 -11.54 -9.42 0.44
C GLN A 137 -10.78 -8.30 -0.26
N THR A 138 -9.59 -7.99 0.25
CA THR A 138 -8.72 -6.99 -0.38
C THR A 138 -8.22 -7.46 -1.74
N VAL A 139 -7.90 -6.53 -2.64
CA VAL A 139 -7.29 -6.84 -3.95
C VAL A 139 -6.01 -7.66 -3.81
N ILE A 140 -5.20 -7.38 -2.77
CA ILE A 140 -3.97 -8.14 -2.47
C ILE A 140 -4.31 -9.59 -2.10
N THR A 141 -5.34 -9.81 -1.27
CA THR A 141 -5.83 -11.14 -0.91
C THR A 141 -6.31 -11.91 -2.14
N GLN A 142 -7.11 -11.27 -2.99
CA GLN A 142 -7.62 -11.88 -4.22
C GLN A 142 -6.50 -12.26 -5.18
N LEU A 143 -5.54 -11.37 -5.42
CA LEU A 143 -4.36 -11.65 -6.24
C LEU A 143 -3.52 -12.80 -5.67
N THR A 144 -3.34 -12.81 -4.35
CA THR A 144 -2.56 -13.87 -3.69
C THR A 144 -3.24 -15.24 -3.86
N LEU A 145 -4.57 -15.30 -3.74
CA LEU A 145 -5.34 -16.53 -3.99
C LEU A 145 -5.26 -16.97 -5.46
N SER A 146 -5.36 -16.04 -6.42
CA SER A 146 -5.28 -16.37 -7.84
C SER A 146 -3.88 -16.85 -8.26
N ILE A 147 -2.83 -16.30 -7.67
CA ILE A 147 -1.44 -16.59 -8.04
C ILE A 147 -0.90 -17.80 -7.28
N PHE A 148 -1.06 -17.85 -5.95
CA PHE A 148 -0.46 -18.88 -5.09
C PHE A 148 -1.47 -19.90 -4.56
N GLY A 149 -2.78 -19.63 -4.65
CA GLY A 149 -3.80 -20.44 -3.99
C GLY A 149 -3.88 -20.21 -2.48
N PRO A 150 -4.78 -20.91 -1.78
CA PRO A 150 -4.81 -20.93 -0.32
C PRO A 150 -3.52 -21.57 0.21
N GLY A 151 -2.83 -20.91 1.13
CA GLY A 151 -1.59 -21.44 1.68
C GLY A 151 -0.80 -20.42 2.48
N LEU A 152 0.47 -20.76 2.74
CA LEU A 152 1.36 -19.99 3.61
C LEU A 152 1.53 -18.53 3.14
N MET A 153 1.62 -18.30 1.83
CA MET A 153 1.77 -16.96 1.26
C MET A 153 0.58 -16.03 1.56
N LEU A 154 -0.65 -16.57 1.61
CA LEU A 154 -1.85 -15.83 1.99
C LEU A 154 -1.73 -15.28 3.42
N TYR A 155 -1.29 -16.13 4.35
CA TYR A 155 -1.13 -15.75 5.75
C TYR A 155 0.01 -14.73 5.94
N ILE A 156 1.13 -14.89 5.22
CA ILE A 156 2.21 -13.89 5.20
C ILE A 156 1.68 -12.55 4.73
N MET A 157 0.93 -12.52 3.62
CA MET A 157 0.37 -11.27 3.08
C MET A 157 -0.61 -10.61 4.04
N ALA A 158 -1.55 -11.39 4.60
CA ALA A 158 -2.51 -10.87 5.56
C ALA A 158 -1.81 -10.31 6.81
N ALA A 159 -0.83 -11.04 7.35
CA ALA A 159 -0.10 -10.63 8.54
C ALA A 159 0.74 -9.37 8.29
N THR A 160 1.54 -9.34 7.22
CA THR A 160 2.38 -8.18 6.89
C THR A 160 1.55 -6.94 6.56
N THR A 161 0.45 -7.08 5.84
CA THR A 161 -0.49 -5.98 5.56
C THR A 161 -1.11 -5.45 6.85
N GLY A 162 -1.62 -6.33 7.71
CA GLY A 162 -2.20 -5.95 8.99
C GLY A 162 -1.19 -5.22 9.90
N LEU A 163 0.05 -5.71 9.94
CA LEU A 163 1.13 -5.08 10.70
C LEU A 163 1.45 -3.68 10.18
N ILE A 164 1.58 -3.48 8.86
CA ILE A 164 1.82 -2.14 8.30
C ILE A 164 0.68 -1.18 8.59
N LEU A 165 -0.57 -1.62 8.52
CA LEU A 165 -1.71 -0.77 8.86
C LEU A 165 -1.66 -0.34 10.33
N ALA A 166 -1.28 -1.24 11.24
CA ALA A 166 -1.06 -0.90 12.64
C ALA A 166 0.11 0.09 12.83
N LEU A 167 1.21 -0.08 12.08
CA LEU A 167 2.35 0.85 12.09
C LEU A 167 2.00 2.23 11.52
N ALA A 168 1.19 2.29 10.48
CA ALA A 168 0.72 3.54 9.88
C ALA A 168 -0.12 4.33 10.90
N ALA A 169 -1.03 3.64 11.60
CA ALA A 169 -1.79 4.23 12.71
C ALA A 169 -0.85 4.76 13.81
N ASN A 170 0.17 3.98 14.20
CA ASN A 170 1.14 4.41 15.21
C ASN A 170 1.96 5.64 14.77
N THR A 171 2.41 5.67 13.51
CA THR A 171 3.15 6.81 12.93
C THR A 171 2.31 8.09 13.00
N ALA A 172 1.02 8.02 12.63
CA ALA A 172 0.09 9.14 12.73
C ALA A 172 -0.06 9.67 14.17
N TYR A 173 -0.20 8.76 15.14
CA TYR A 173 -0.24 9.12 16.57
C TYR A 173 1.04 9.80 17.04
N SER A 174 2.21 9.28 16.64
CA SER A 174 3.51 9.82 17.06
C SER A 174 3.86 11.18 16.44
N GLY A 175 3.38 11.46 15.22
CA GLY A 175 3.64 12.73 14.53
C GLY A 175 2.69 13.87 14.93
N PHE A 176 1.56 13.56 15.56
CA PHE A 176 0.56 14.55 15.95
C PHE A 176 1.07 15.59 16.96
N PRO A 177 1.80 15.24 18.05
CA PRO A 177 2.33 16.23 19.00
C PRO A 177 3.33 17.20 18.37
N THR A 178 4.19 16.71 17.47
CA THR A 178 5.17 17.57 16.77
C THR A 178 4.49 18.60 15.86
N LEU A 179 3.39 18.22 15.19
CA LEU A 179 2.61 19.18 14.40
C LEU A 179 1.92 20.22 15.29
N LEU A 180 1.32 19.80 16.41
CA LEU A 180 0.72 20.74 17.37
C LEU A 180 1.74 21.73 17.93
N SER A 181 2.98 21.30 18.23
CA SER A 181 4.02 22.20 18.74
C SER A 181 4.52 23.25 17.75
N VAL A 182 4.24 23.10 16.45
CA VAL A 182 4.59 24.10 15.43
C VAL A 182 3.49 25.16 15.29
N ILE A 183 2.24 24.80 15.64
CA ILE A 183 1.07 25.69 15.54
C ILE A 183 0.82 26.45 16.84
N ALA A 184 1.15 25.87 17.98
CA ALA A 184 1.06 26.48 19.32
C ALA A 184 2.16 27.51 19.55
#